data_AF-A0A937VMV7-F1
#
_entry.id   AF-A0A937VMV7-F1
#
_cell.length_a   1.000
_cell.length_b   1.000
_cell.length_c   1.000
_cell.angle_alpha   90.00
_cell.angle_beta   90.00
_cell.angle_gamma   90.00
#
_symmetry.space_group_name_H-M   'P 1'
#
loop_
_entity.id
_entity.type
_entity.pdbx_description
1 polymer ?
#
loop_
_entity_poly.entity_id
_entity_poly.type
_entity_poly.pdbx_seq_one_letter_code
_entity_poly.pdbx_strand_id
1 'polypeptide(L)'
;MGIFKSLINPIHGLIEANLQAYFSSRVAGDNHRDALYVMVETRYLVTRNISPRDNDIRALVLKELSSISELPSVHDLKRIISLMYVFETGRHQQPVMQRLKFYDDLDKTIEKYRQRYPSVALN
;
A
#
# COMPACT_ATOMS: atom_id res chain seq x y z
N MET A 1 21.60 -7.84 -12.54
CA MET A 1 20.59 -8.87 -12.20
C MET A 1 20.69 -9.16 -10.69
N GLY A 2 20.14 -8.28 -9.86
CA GLY A 2 20.20 -8.41 -8.39
C GLY A 2 18.91 -9.06 -7.90
N ILE A 3 18.96 -10.36 -7.64
CA ILE A 3 17.86 -11.11 -7.05
C ILE A 3 17.66 -10.51 -5.65
N PHE A 4 16.47 -9.95 -5.38
CA PHE A 4 16.05 -9.40 -4.09
C PHE A 4 16.08 -10.50 -3.01
N LYS A 5 17.29 -10.86 -2.58
CA LYS A 5 17.58 -11.57 -1.34
C LYS A 5 17.70 -10.52 -0.26
N SER A 6 16.57 -10.04 0.20
CA SER A 6 16.53 -9.52 1.55
C SER A 6 15.37 -10.20 2.23
N LEU A 7 15.70 -10.90 3.32
CA LEU A 7 14.78 -11.43 4.32
C LEU A 7 14.09 -10.26 5.04
N ILE A 8 13.43 -9.41 4.26
CA ILE A 8 12.57 -8.35 4.74
C ILE A 8 11.27 -9.06 5.05
N ASN A 9 10.82 -8.90 6.30
CA ASN A 9 9.47 -9.25 6.74
C ASN A 9 8.50 -8.97 5.56
N PRO A 10 7.79 -9.98 5.01
CA PRO A 10 7.06 -9.85 3.73
C PRO A 10 6.11 -8.63 3.70
N ILE A 11 5.70 -8.23 4.89
CA ILE A 11 4.92 -7.04 5.22
C ILE A 11 5.62 -5.73 4.86
N HIS A 12 6.88 -5.56 5.26
CA HIS A 12 7.63 -4.32 5.00
C HIS A 12 7.97 -4.17 3.51
N GLY A 13 8.23 -5.29 2.82
CA GLY A 13 8.36 -5.31 1.36
C GLY A 13 7.07 -4.88 0.64
N LEU A 14 5.91 -5.28 1.17
CA LEU A 14 4.61 -4.87 0.65
C LEU A 14 4.39 -3.36 0.80
N ILE A 15 4.62 -2.81 2.00
CA ILE A 15 4.46 -1.36 2.28
C ILE A 15 5.34 -0.53 1.34
N GLU A 16 6.62 -0.85 1.23
CA GLU A 16 7.57 -0.13 0.36
C GLU A 16 7.15 -0.23 -1.12
N ALA A 17 6.73 -1.42 -1.59
CA ALA A 17 6.30 -1.60 -2.97
C ALA A 17 5.03 -0.79 -3.31
N ASN A 18 4.04 -0.78 -2.42
CA ASN A 18 2.81 -0.02 -2.61
C ASN A 18 3.09 1.50 -2.62
N LEU A 19 3.85 2.01 -1.64
CA LEU A 19 4.18 3.43 -1.59
C LEU A 19 5.05 3.84 -2.78
N GLN A 20 6.05 3.03 -3.15
CA GLN A 20 6.84 3.27 -4.36
C GLN A 20 5.97 3.40 -5.60
N ALA A 21 5.01 2.50 -5.78
CA ALA A 21 4.09 2.53 -6.92
C ALA A 21 3.24 3.80 -6.94
N TYR A 22 2.65 4.19 -5.80
CA TYR A 22 1.89 5.44 -5.68
C TYR A 22 2.74 6.67 -6.03
N PHE A 23 3.87 6.85 -5.34
CA PHE A 23 4.68 8.06 -5.51
C PHE A 23 5.35 8.13 -6.88
N SER A 24 5.83 7.01 -7.44
CA SER A 24 6.37 6.97 -8.80
C SER A 24 5.33 7.31 -9.84
N SER A 25 4.10 6.80 -9.71
CA SER A 25 2.99 7.14 -10.60
C SER A 25 2.63 8.63 -10.52
N ARG A 26 2.59 9.21 -9.31
CA ARG A 26 2.40 10.66 -9.14
C ARG A 26 3.50 11.50 -9.79
N VAL A 27 4.76 11.07 -9.71
CA VAL A 27 5.88 11.74 -10.38
C VAL A 27 5.79 11.60 -11.90
N ALA A 28 5.28 10.48 -12.40
CA ALA A 28 5.06 10.25 -13.82
C ALA A 28 3.92 11.10 -14.41
N GLY A 29 3.14 11.79 -13.57
CA GLY A 29 2.09 12.72 -13.98
C GLY A 29 0.67 12.19 -13.77
N ASP A 30 0.51 10.99 -13.20
CA ASP A 30 -0.82 10.44 -12.95
C ASP A 30 -1.58 11.26 -11.90
N ASN A 31 -2.88 11.40 -12.12
CA ASN A 31 -3.75 11.96 -11.09
C ASN A 31 -3.75 11.02 -9.85
N HIS A 32 -4.20 11.54 -8.71
CA HIS A 32 -4.09 10.79 -7.46
C HIS A 32 -4.88 9.48 -7.48
N ARG A 33 -6.01 9.44 -8.19
CA ARG A 33 -6.88 8.27 -8.29
C ARG A 33 -6.20 7.14 -9.08
N ASP A 34 -5.61 7.48 -10.21
CA ASP A 34 -4.87 6.52 -11.04
C ASP A 34 -3.64 6.01 -10.30
N ALA A 35 -2.92 6.87 -9.57
CA ALA A 35 -1.79 6.46 -8.74
C ALA A 35 -2.18 5.54 -7.59
N LEU A 36 -3.33 5.79 -6.94
CA LEU A 36 -3.88 4.89 -5.92
C LEU A 36 -4.30 3.55 -6.54
N TYR A 37 -4.83 3.56 -7.76
CA TYR A 37 -5.15 2.33 -8.48
C TYR A 37 -3.88 1.53 -8.80
N VAL A 38 -2.83 2.18 -9.31
CA VAL A 38 -1.50 1.56 -9.56
C VAL A 38 -0.91 0.98 -8.28
N MET A 39 -1.02 1.68 -7.15
CA MET A 39 -0.59 1.17 -5.85
C MET A 39 -1.29 -0.14 -5.51
N VAL A 40 -2.62 -0.21 -5.66
CA VAL A 40 -3.40 -1.41 -5.35
C VAL A 40 -3.06 -2.53 -6.33
N GLU A 41 -3.03 -2.25 -7.62
CA GLU A 41 -2.71 -3.23 -8.66
C GLU A 41 -1.28 -3.77 -8.54
N THR A 42 -0.31 -2.99 -8.06
CA THR A 42 1.07 -3.44 -7.83
C THR A 42 1.10 -4.67 -6.93
N ARG A 43 0.24 -4.75 -5.92
CA ARG A 43 0.06 -5.95 -5.10
C ARG A 43 -0.51 -7.11 -5.94
N TYR A 44 -1.56 -6.87 -6.73
CA TYR A 44 -2.21 -7.94 -7.50
C TYR A 44 -1.31 -8.48 -8.61
N LEU A 45 -0.44 -7.66 -9.18
CA LEU A 45 0.53 -8.06 -10.21
C LEU A 45 1.64 -8.97 -9.66
N VAL A 46 2.01 -8.85 -8.38
CA VAL A 46 2.99 -9.75 -7.75
C VAL A 46 2.35 -11.03 -7.19
N THR A 47 1.02 -11.07 -7.04
CA THR A 47 0.29 -12.25 -6.55
C THR A 47 0.00 -13.21 -7.69
N ARG A 48 0.81 -14.28 -7.81
CA ARG A 48 0.68 -15.29 -8.89
C ARG A 48 -0.58 -16.17 -8.81
N ASN A 49 -1.28 -16.20 -7.67
CA ASN A 49 -2.51 -16.96 -7.46
C ASN A 49 -3.57 -16.07 -6.83
N ILE A 50 -4.35 -15.36 -7.66
CA ILE A 50 -5.49 -14.56 -7.20
C ILE A 50 -6.66 -15.51 -6.92
N SER A 51 -6.98 -15.69 -5.64
CA SER A 51 -8.16 -16.44 -5.21
C SER A 51 -9.44 -15.60 -5.35
N PRO A 52 -10.64 -16.20 -5.35
CA PRO A 52 -11.89 -15.45 -5.30
C PRO A 52 -11.95 -14.44 -4.14
N ARG A 53 -11.36 -14.81 -2.99
CA ARG A 53 -11.22 -13.92 -1.82
C ARG A 53 -10.37 -12.68 -2.16
N ASP A 54 -9.30 -12.83 -2.93
CA ASP A 54 -8.47 -11.70 -3.37
C ASP A 54 -9.25 -10.72 -4.26
N ASN A 55 -10.19 -11.21 -5.07
CA ASN A 55 -11.07 -10.34 -5.87
C ASN A 55 -12.08 -9.57 -5.00
N ASP A 56 -12.64 -10.19 -3.96
CA ASP A 56 -13.53 -9.50 -3.01
C ASP A 56 -12.77 -8.39 -2.26
N ILE A 57 -11.53 -8.68 -1.86
CA ILE A 57 -10.62 -7.74 -1.22
C ILE A 57 -10.32 -6.56 -2.15
N ARG A 58 -10.02 -6.87 -3.41
CA ARG A 58 -9.80 -5.87 -4.46
C ARG A 58 -11.01 -4.98 -4.60
N ALA A 59 -12.21 -5.54 -4.69
CA ALA A 59 -13.45 -4.79 -4.79
C ALA A 59 -13.66 -3.86 -3.58
N LEU A 60 -13.36 -4.33 -2.36
CA LEU A 60 -13.44 -3.51 -1.15
C LEU A 60 -12.43 -2.37 -1.16
N VAL A 61 -11.17 -2.65 -1.51
CA VAL A 61 -10.12 -1.62 -1.58
C VAL A 61 -10.44 -0.60 -2.68
N LEU A 62 -10.90 -1.05 -3.85
CA LEU A 62 -11.35 -0.17 -4.94
C LEU A 62 -12.55 0.68 -4.54
N LYS A 63 -13.48 0.15 -3.74
CA LYS A 63 -14.60 0.91 -3.19
C LYS A 63 -14.12 2.00 -2.23
N GLU A 64 -13.16 1.69 -1.36
CA GLU A 64 -12.53 2.68 -0.48
C GLU A 64 -11.80 3.76 -1.29
N LEU A 65 -11.06 3.38 -2.33
CA LEU A 65 -10.45 4.32 -3.26
C LEU A 65 -11.47 5.23 -3.94
N SER A 66 -12.64 4.71 -4.30
CA SER A 66 -13.69 5.49 -4.96
C SER A 66 -14.28 6.59 -4.07
N SER A 67 -14.10 6.50 -2.76
CA SER A 67 -14.53 7.53 -1.80
C SER A 67 -13.53 8.69 -1.64
N ILE A 68 -12.31 8.52 -2.17
CA ILE A 68 -11.27 9.55 -2.15
C ILE A 68 -11.40 10.37 -3.42
N SER A 69 -12.09 11.51 -3.33
CA SER A 69 -12.27 12.46 -4.44
C SER A 69 -11.22 13.56 -4.49
N GLU A 70 -10.47 13.74 -3.41
CA GLU A 70 -9.44 14.77 -3.26
C GLU A 70 -8.04 14.14 -3.21
N LEU A 71 -7.01 14.99 -3.09
CA LEU A 71 -5.67 14.48 -2.81
C LEU A 71 -5.71 13.59 -1.55
N PRO A 72 -5.14 12.38 -1.60
CA PRO A 72 -5.18 11.49 -0.46
C PRO A 72 -4.37 12.09 0.68
N SER A 73 -4.91 11.97 1.88
CA SER A 73 -4.18 12.27 3.10
C SER A 73 -3.24 11.12 3.46
N VAL A 74 -2.32 11.38 4.38
CA VAL A 74 -1.53 10.33 5.03
C VAL A 74 -2.44 9.26 5.67
N HIS A 75 -3.58 9.67 6.23
CA HIS A 75 -4.55 8.74 6.82
C HIS A 75 -5.18 7.83 5.77
N ASP A 76 -5.48 8.34 4.58
CA ASP A 76 -6.05 7.53 3.50
C ASP A 76 -5.07 6.48 3.00
N LEU A 77 -3.80 6.85 2.82
CA LEU A 77 -2.74 5.90 2.48
C LEU A 77 -2.59 4.82 3.55
N LYS A 78 -2.60 5.20 4.84
CA LYS A 78 -2.57 4.24 5.94
C LYS A 78 -3.77 3.29 5.89
N ARG A 79 -4.97 3.81 5.67
CA ARG A 79 -6.21 3.03 5.59
C ARG A 79 -6.15 2.02 4.46
N ILE A 80 -5.75 2.42 3.26
CA ILE A 80 -5.68 1.55 2.09
C ILE A 80 -4.64 0.44 2.29
N ILE A 81 -3.43 0.80 2.74
CA ILE A 81 -2.36 -0.18 2.97
C ILE A 81 -2.71 -1.12 4.12
N SER A 82 -3.37 -0.63 5.16
CA SER A 82 -3.88 -1.46 6.27
C SER A 82 -4.95 -2.43 5.82
N LEU A 83 -5.86 -2.00 4.93
CA LEU A 83 -6.86 -2.91 4.35
C LEU A 83 -6.14 -4.03 3.60
N MET A 84 -5.25 -3.70 2.66
CA MET A 84 -4.45 -4.70 1.94
C MET A 84 -3.71 -5.64 2.90
N TYR A 85 -3.14 -5.12 3.99
CA TYR A 85 -2.42 -5.89 5.01
C TYR A 85 -3.28 -6.85 5.84
N VAL A 86 -4.44 -6.39 6.35
CA VAL A 86 -5.38 -7.23 7.12
C VAL A 86 -5.85 -8.42 6.30
N PHE A 87 -5.95 -8.21 4.99
CA PHE A 87 -6.36 -9.24 4.06
C PHE A 87 -5.25 -10.25 3.73
N GLU A 88 -4.01 -9.80 3.54
CA GLU A 88 -2.82 -10.67 3.41
C GLU A 88 -2.65 -11.58 4.63
N THR A 89 -2.88 -11.04 5.82
CA THR A 89 -2.72 -11.75 7.09
C THR A 89 -3.95 -12.56 7.49
N GLY A 90 -4.96 -12.61 6.60
CA GLY A 90 -6.04 -13.56 6.66
C GLY A 90 -6.84 -13.54 7.96
N ARG A 91 -7.17 -12.38 8.55
CA ARG A 91 -7.90 -12.29 9.84
C ARG A 91 -7.30 -13.11 10.99
N HIS A 92 -6.05 -13.56 10.90
CA HIS A 92 -5.41 -14.23 12.02
C HIS A 92 -5.12 -13.19 13.11
N GLN A 93 -5.38 -13.57 14.36
CA GLN A 93 -5.01 -12.81 15.54
C GLN A 93 -3.49 -12.65 15.56
N GLN A 94 -2.98 -11.67 14.81
CA GLN A 94 -1.60 -11.29 14.96
C GLN A 94 -1.41 -10.77 16.38
N PRO A 95 -0.33 -11.20 17.05
CA PRO A 95 0.06 -10.63 18.33
C PRO A 95 0.00 -9.11 18.24
N VAL A 96 -0.54 -8.45 19.26
CA VAL A 96 -0.69 -6.99 19.29
C VAL A 96 0.62 -6.29 18.93
N MET A 97 1.76 -6.83 19.37
CA MET A 97 3.11 -6.37 19.01
C MET A 97 3.40 -6.36 17.51
N GLN A 98 2.94 -7.35 16.74
CA GLN A 98 3.16 -7.39 15.28
C GLN A 98 2.30 -6.35 14.56
N ARG A 99 1.07 -6.11 15.04
CA ARG A 99 0.21 -5.04 14.52
C ARG A 99 0.77 -3.66 14.82
N LEU A 100 1.23 -3.42 16.04
CA LEU A 100 1.87 -2.15 16.41
C LEU A 100 3.13 -1.91 15.58
N LYS A 101 3.98 -2.94 15.41
CA LYS A 101 5.15 -2.85 14.54
C LYS A 101 4.79 -2.54 13.08
N PHE A 102 3.71 -3.13 12.57
CA PHE A 102 3.22 -2.80 11.22
C PHE A 102 2.86 -1.32 11.10
N TYR A 103 2.10 -0.77 12.06
CA TYR A 103 1.73 0.65 12.04
C TYR A 103 2.93 1.57 12.20
N ASP A 104 3.88 1.23 13.09
CA ASP A 104 5.13 2.00 13.26
C ASP A 104 5.96 2.00 11.96
N ASP A 105 6.09 0.84 11.31
CA ASP A 105 6.82 0.70 10.05
C ASP A 105 6.09 1.46 8.93
N LEU A 106 4.76 1.36 8.86
CA LEU A 106 3.94 2.07 7.89
C LEU A 106 4.12 3.59 8.02
N ASP A 107 4.08 4.11 9.23
CA ASP A 107 4.22 5.54 9.52
C ASP A 107 5.60 6.06 9.09
N LYS A 108 6.67 5.35 9.48
CA LYS A 108 8.04 5.67 9.06
C LYS A 108 8.20 5.62 7.55
N THR A 109 7.56 4.65 6.90
CA THR A 109 7.70 4.46 5.46
C THR A 109 6.95 5.54 4.69
N ILE A 110 5.73 5.91 5.11
CA ILE A 110 5.00 7.03 4.49
C ILE A 110 5.80 8.33 4.62
N GLU A 111 6.36 8.62 5.80
CA GLU A 111 7.17 9.82 6.00
C GLU A 111 8.45 9.81 5.15
N LYS A 112 9.15 8.68 5.08
CA LYS A 112 10.30 8.49 4.18
C LYS A 112 9.93 8.80 2.73
N TYR A 113 8.79 8.31 2.24
CA TYR A 113 8.36 8.56 0.87
C TYR A 113 7.91 10.01 0.64
N ARG A 114 7.24 10.63 1.61
CA ARG A 114 6.89 12.05 1.57
C ARG A 114 8.14 12.93 1.44
N GLN A 115 9.19 12.62 2.20
CA GLN A 115 10.48 13.32 2.11
C GLN A 115 11.21 13.05 0.78
N ARG A 116 11.12 11.81 0.28
CA ARG A 116 11.74 11.42 -1.00
C ARG A 116 11.05 12.04 -2.21
N TYR A 117 9.75 12.31 -2.12
CA TYR A 117 8.91 12.83 -3.19
C TYR A 117 8.18 14.11 -2.77
N PRO A 118 8.90 15.20 -2.49
CA PRO A 118 8.30 16.43 -1.95
C PRO A 118 7.35 17.13 -2.93
N SER A 119 7.45 16.82 -4.22
CA SER A 119 6.53 17.31 -5.26
C SER A 119 5.17 16.62 -5.27
N VAL A 120 5.03 15.49 -4.58
CA VAL A 120 3.77 14.74 -4.49
C VAL A 120 2.99 15.22 -3.28
N ALA A 121 2.03 16.10 -3.52
CA ALA A 121 1.15 16.60 -2.47
C ALA A 121 0.25 15.49 -1.90
N LEU A 122 0.17 15.47 -0.57
CA LEU A 122 -0.82 14.75 0.23
C LEU A 122 -1.62 15.79 1.03
N ASN A 123 -2.92 15.55 1.25
CA ASN A 123 -3.76 16.39 2.10
C ASN A 123 -3.48 16.19 3.60
#